data_AF-A0A7W1KS09-F1
#
_entry.id   AF-A0A7W1KS09-F1
#
_cell.length_a   1.000
_cell.length_b   1.000
_cell.length_c   1.000
_cell.angle_alpha   90.00
_cell.angle_beta   90.00
_cell.angle_gamma   90.00
#
_symmetry.space_group_name_H-M   'P 1'
#
loop_
_entity.id
_entity.type
_entity.pdbx_description
1 polymer ?
#
loop_
_entity_poly.entity_id
_entity_poly.type
_entity_poly.pdbx_seq_one_letter_code
_entity_poly.pdbx_strand_id
1 'polypeptide(L)' 'MAYNDNWRSEQATEITNSGLAPASEAESAVVRTLAPGNYTAIVRGAGNVTGVALVEVYRLAP' A
#
# COMPACT_ATOMS: atom_id res chain seq x y z
N MET A 1 -6.85 -10.38 4.01
CA MET A 1 -6.44 -9.49 2.91
C MET A 1 -6.16 -8.13 3.52
N ALA A 2 -5.17 -7.39 3.03
CA ALA A 2 -4.95 -6.00 3.38
C ALA A 2 -5.30 -5.15 2.15
N TYR A 3 -6.06 -4.09 2.34
CA TYR A 3 -6.44 -3.14 1.30
C TYR A 3 -6.40 -1.75 1.92
N ASN A 4 -6.12 -0.74 1.11
CA ASN A 4 -6.14 0.63 1.56
C ASN A 4 -6.46 1.54 0.37
N ASP A 5 -7.18 2.62 0.63
CA ASP A 5 -7.45 3.70 -0.32
C ASP A 5 -6.64 4.94 0.08
N ASN A 6 -6.66 5.28 1.39
CA ASN A 6 -5.96 6.42 2.00
C ASN A 6 -4.98 5.92 3.06
N TRP A 7 -3.66 6.03 2.82
CA TRP A 7 -2.64 5.33 3.60
C TRP A 7 -2.68 5.59 5.11
N ARG A 8 -3.17 6.76 5.54
CA ARG A 8 -3.27 7.13 6.97
C ARG A 8 -4.42 6.46 7.73
N SER A 9 -5.34 5.79 7.03
CA SER A 9 -6.56 5.24 7.64
C SER A 9 -6.31 4.08 8.62
N GLU A 10 -5.31 3.24 8.35
CA GLU A 10 -5.07 2.01 9.12
C GLU A 10 -3.63 1.87 9.62
N GLN A 11 -2.64 2.08 8.74
CA GLN A 11 -1.23 1.72 9.00
C GLN A 11 -0.29 2.94 8.99
N ALA A 12 -0.80 4.11 9.40
CA ALA A 12 -0.08 5.37 9.28
C ALA A 12 1.29 5.32 9.96
N THR A 13 1.38 4.73 11.14
CA THR A 13 2.62 4.62 11.92
C THR A 13 3.63 3.72 11.23
N GLU A 14 3.25 2.51 10.83
CA GLU A 14 4.13 1.56 10.15
C GLU A 14 4.63 2.11 8.81
N ILE A 15 3.73 2.73 8.04
CA ILE A 15 4.06 3.34 6.75
C ILE A 15 5.01 4.53 6.94
N THR A 16 4.77 5.37 7.96
CA THR A 16 5.70 6.47 8.29
C THR A 16 7.07 5.95 8.70
N ASN A 17 7.11 4.93 9.56
CA ASN A 17 8.36 4.34 10.04
C ASN A 17 9.14 3.62 8.93
N SER A 18 8.48 3.18 7.85
CA SER A 18 9.14 2.58 6.69
C SER A 18 10.01 3.57 5.89
N GLY A 19 9.80 4.88 6.06
CA GLY A 19 10.44 5.92 5.25
C GLY A 19 9.90 6.03 3.83
N LEU A 20 8.87 5.25 3.48
CA LEU A 20 8.21 5.21 2.16
C LEU A 20 6.77 5.74 2.23
N ALA A 21 6.49 6.67 3.14
CA ALA A 21 5.18 7.27 3.24
C ALA A 21 4.82 8.03 1.95
N PRO A 22 3.64 7.76 1.36
CA PRO A 22 3.18 8.53 0.21
C PRO A 22 3.06 10.02 0.53
N ALA A 23 3.25 10.87 -0.47
CA ALA A 23 3.22 12.33 -0.29
C ALA A 23 1.79 12.84 -0.07
N SER A 24 0.81 12.22 -0.73
CA SER A 24 -0.60 12.56 -0.61
C SER A 24 -1.31 11.62 0.35
N GLU A 25 -2.23 12.15 1.15
CA GLU A 25 -3.08 11.33 2.04
C GLU A 25 -4.03 10.41 1.26
N ALA A 26 -4.35 10.79 0.03
CA ALA A 26 -5.26 10.06 -0.87
C ALA A 26 -4.56 8.91 -1.63
N GLU A 27 -3.29 8.65 -1.34
CA GLU A 27 -2.55 7.53 -1.92
C GLU A 27 -2.71 6.28 -1.07
N SER A 28 -2.72 5.13 -1.73
CA SER A 28 -2.84 3.82 -1.10
C SER A 28 -1.46 3.28 -0.74
N ALA A 29 -1.30 2.79 0.49
CA ALA A 29 -0.13 2.02 0.90
C ALA A 29 -0.51 0.94 1.92
N VAL A 30 0.19 -0.19 1.85
CA VAL A 30 -0.02 -1.36 2.71
C VAL A 30 1.33 -1.91 3.13
N VAL A 31 1.49 -2.17 4.43
CA VAL A 31 2.66 -2.86 4.99
C VAL A 31 2.22 -4.22 5.52
N ARG A 32 2.94 -5.28 5.15
CA ARG A 32 2.59 -6.63 5.59
C ARG A 32 3.83 -7.50 5.72
N THR A 33 3.92 -8.25 6.82
CA THR A 33 4.82 -9.38 6.94
C THR A 33 4.22 -10.57 6.19
N LEU A 34 4.94 -11.06 5.18
CA LEU A 34 4.53 -12.19 4.35
C LEU A 34 5.46 -13.37 4.59
N ALA A 35 4.90 -14.57 4.67
CA ALA A 35 5.69 -15.80 4.63
C ALA A 35 6.32 -15.97 3.23
N PRO A 36 7.38 -16.77 3.07
CA PRO A 36 7.92 -17.06 1.75
C PRO A 36 6.85 -17.66 0.83
N GLY A 37 6.68 -17.09 -0.36
CA GLY A 37 5.69 -17.53 -1.32
C GLY A 37 5.41 -16.49 -2.41
N ASN A 38 4.55 -16.86 -3.36
CA ASN A 38 4.11 -15.95 -4.42
C ASN A 38 2.88 -15.16 -3.96
N TYR A 39 2.89 -13.86 -4.23
CA TYR A 39 1.78 -12.96 -3.90
C TYR A 39 1.39 -12.12 -5.10
N THR A 40 0.15 -11.65 -5.11
CA THR A 40 -0.41 -10.79 -6.14
C THR A 40 -0.90 -9.51 -5.48
N ALA A 41 -0.44 -8.37 -5.97
CA ALA A 41 -1.02 -7.08 -5.67
C ALA A 41 -2.18 -6.81 -6.64
N ILE A 42 -3.33 -6.38 -6.12
CA ILE A 42 -4.51 -6.04 -6.93
C ILE A 42 -4.74 -4.54 -6.79
N VAL A 43 -4.82 -3.84 -7.92
CA VAL A 43 -5.19 -2.41 -7.98
C VAL A 43 -6.59 -2.28 -8.55
N ARG A 44 -7.40 -1.43 -7.92
CA ARG A 44 -8.75 -1.08 -8.37
C ARG A 44 -9.00 0.39 -8.06
N GLY A 45 -9.65 1.10 -8.97
CA GLY A 45 -10.07 2.48 -8.69
C GLY A 45 -11.14 2.53 -7.58
N ALA A 46 -10.97 3.46 -6.64
CA ALA A 46 -11.92 3.73 -5.57
C ALA A 46 -13.32 4.00 -6.16
N GLY A 47 -14.36 3.40 -5.58
CA GLY A 47 -15.72 3.56 -6.12
C GLY A 47 -15.94 2.95 -7.53
N ASN A 48 -15.08 2.03 -7.97
CA ASN A 48 -15.15 1.35 -9.27
C ASN A 48 -14.84 2.24 -10.49
N VAL A 49 -14.05 3.28 -10.30
CA VAL A 49 -13.58 4.13 -11.40
C VAL A 49 -12.39 3.50 -12.12
N THR A 50 -12.08 4.02 -13.32
CA THR A 50 -10.90 3.65 -14.12
C THR A 50 -9.87 4.76 -14.12
N GLY A 51 -8.59 4.40 -14.29
CA GLY A 51 -7.50 5.35 -14.39
C GLY A 51 -6.17 4.65 -14.66
N VAL A 52 -5.09 5.43 -14.65
CA VAL A 52 -3.72 4.91 -14.69
C VAL A 52 -3.19 4.84 -13.26
N ALA A 53 -2.55 3.73 -12.91
CA ALA A 53 -1.92 3.54 -11.60
C ALA A 53 -0.47 3.08 -11.76
N LEU A 54 0.39 3.54 -10.85
CA LEU A 54 1.74 3.03 -10.65
C LEU A 54 1.73 2.13 -9.41
N VAL A 55 2.39 0.98 -9.50
CA VAL A 55 2.55 0.06 -8.37
C VAL A 55 4.02 -0.17 -8.12
N GLU A 56 4.41 0.02 -6.88
CA GLU A 56 5.77 -0.22 -6.41
C GLU A 56 5.73 -1.20 -5.23
N VAL A 57 6.70 -2.11 -5.19
CA VAL A 57 6.81 -3.12 -4.13
C VAL A 57 8.20 -3.05 -3.53
N TYR A 58 8.23 -2.83 -2.22
CA TYR A 58 9.48 -2.69 -1.47
C TYR A 58 9.59 -3.80 -0.44
N ARG A 59 10.78 -4.37 -0.31
CA ARG A 59 11.12 -5.24 0.81
C ARG A 59 11.69 -4.37 1.92
N LEU A 60 10.98 -4.28 3.03
CA LEU A 60 11.48 -3.60 4.22
C LEU A 60 12.45 -4.53 4.97
N ALA A 61 13.59 -3.99 5.38
CA ALA A 61 14.47 -4.65 6.34
C ALA A 61 13.80 -4.62 7.73
N PRO A 62 14.10 -5.58 8.63
CA PRO A 62 13.63 -5.56 10.01
C PRO A 62 14.05 -4.31 10.77
#